data_AF-A0A7W4CNK0-F1
#
_entry.id   AF-A0A7W4CNK0-F1
#
_cell.length_a   1.000
_cell.length_b   1.000
_cell.length_c   1.000
_cell.angle_alpha   90.00
_cell.angle_beta   90.00
_cell.angle_gamma   90.00
#
_symmetry.space_group_name_H-M   'P 1'
#
loop_
_entity.id
_entity.type
_entity.pdbx_description
1 polymer ?
#
loop_
_entity_poly.entity_id
_entity_poly.type
_entity_poly.pdbx_seq_one_letter_code
_entity_poly.pdbx_strand_id
1 'polypeptide(L)'
;MNAIPQAARKAVAPALMKSAEEIATMQKAMVPIASGDLKNSIALMPPGQSTPAYSTPGGRFAVPELTAAVTAGNADVRYPHLVEFGERGHVIGGGWHPGAPAQPYFW
;
A
#
# COMPACT_ATOMS: atom_id res chain seq x y z
N MET A 1 32.46 -7.97 3.21
CA MET A 1 31.43 -7.87 2.14
C MET A 1 31.57 -6.50 1.51
N ASN A 2 31.84 -6.42 0.20
CA ASN A 2 31.93 -5.13 -0.49
C ASN A 2 30.51 -4.58 -0.68
N ALA A 3 30.26 -3.37 -0.18
CA ALA A 3 28.97 -2.72 -0.34
C ALA A 3 28.72 -2.39 -1.82
N ILE A 4 27.47 -2.55 -2.28
CA ILE A 4 27.09 -2.14 -3.64
C ILE A 4 27.40 -0.64 -3.81
N PRO A 5 28.15 -0.23 -4.86
CA PRO A 5 28.48 1.17 -5.09
C PRO A 5 27.23 2.04 -5.23
N GLN A 6 27.25 3.25 -4.64
CA GLN A 6 26.09 4.16 -4.67
C GLN A 6 25.64 4.49 -6.10
N ALA A 7 26.59 4.61 -7.04
CA ALA A 7 26.28 4.82 -8.45
C ALA A 7 25.45 3.66 -9.04
N ALA A 8 25.78 2.41 -8.70
CA ALA A 8 25.02 1.25 -9.14
C ALA A 8 23.61 1.23 -8.53
N ARG A 9 23.46 1.60 -7.25
CA ARG A 9 22.13 1.71 -6.59
C ARG A 9 21.24 2.74 -7.27
N LYS A 10 21.80 3.91 -7.61
CA LYS A 10 21.07 4.95 -8.35
C LYS A 10 20.72 4.51 -9.77
N ALA A 11 21.60 3.78 -10.44
CA ALA A 11 21.40 3.33 -11.81
C ALA A 11 20.26 2.29 -11.95
N VAL A 12 19.99 1.50 -10.90
CA VAL A 12 18.88 0.52 -10.94
C VAL A 12 17.51 1.10 -10.60
N ALA A 13 17.44 2.27 -9.98
CA ALA A 13 16.18 2.89 -9.57
C ALA A 13 15.15 3.06 -10.71
N PRO A 14 15.54 3.50 -11.93
CA PRO A 14 14.60 3.58 -13.05
C PRO A 14 14.03 2.22 -13.47
N ALA A 15 14.85 1.17 -13.45
CA ALA A 15 14.40 -0.18 -13.79
C ALA A 15 13.41 -0.73 -12.76
N LEU A 16 13.69 -0.52 -11.46
CA LEU A 16 12.79 -0.88 -10.36
C LEU A 16 11.43 -0.17 -10.50
N MET A 17 11.45 1.13 -10.81
CA MET A 17 10.22 1.91 -11.00
C MET A 17 9.42 1.42 -12.20
N LYS A 18 10.07 1.11 -13.32
CA LYS A 18 9.40 0.57 -14.50
C LYS A 18 8.70 -0.75 -14.21
N SER A 19 9.38 -1.70 -13.56
CA SER A 19 8.76 -2.97 -13.19
C SER A 19 7.60 -2.79 -12.21
N ALA A 20 7.72 -1.84 -11.26
CA ALA A 20 6.62 -1.52 -10.35
C ALA A 20 5.41 -0.92 -11.09
N GLU A 21 5.64 -0.05 -12.07
CA GLU A 21 4.61 0.54 -12.93
C GLU A 21 3.88 -0.51 -13.77
N GLU A 22 4.60 -1.47 -14.33
CA GLU A 22 4.01 -2.60 -15.07
C GLU A 22 3.08 -3.44 -14.16
N ILE A 23 3.53 -3.74 -12.94
CA ILE A 23 2.72 -4.45 -11.93
C ILE A 23 1.48 -3.63 -11.55
N ALA A 24 1.65 -2.34 -11.24
CA ALA A 24 0.52 -1.49 -10.87
C ALA A 24 -0.49 -1.33 -12.00
N THR A 25 -0.01 -1.25 -13.25
CA THR A 25 -0.88 -1.22 -14.44
C THR A 25 -1.68 -2.51 -14.57
N MET A 26 -1.02 -3.66 -14.40
CA MET A 26 -1.67 -4.97 -14.42
C MET A 26 -2.74 -5.07 -13.31
N GLN A 27 -2.40 -4.69 -12.08
CA GLN A 27 -3.36 -4.66 -10.97
C GLN A 27 -4.54 -3.76 -11.29
N LYS A 28 -4.31 -2.52 -11.74
CA LYS A 28 -5.36 -1.57 -12.13
C LYS A 28 -6.26 -2.07 -13.26
N ALA A 29 -5.77 -2.96 -14.12
CA ALA A 29 -6.56 -3.58 -15.18
C ALA A 29 -7.44 -4.74 -14.67
N MET A 30 -7.04 -5.40 -13.58
CA MET A 30 -7.76 -6.54 -13.00
C MET A 30 -8.75 -6.15 -11.89
N VAL A 31 -8.63 -4.95 -11.31
CA VAL A 31 -9.54 -4.50 -10.26
C VAL A 31 -10.98 -4.35 -10.81
N PRO A 32 -11.99 -4.95 -10.15
CA PRO A 32 -13.40 -4.69 -10.46
C PRO A 32 -13.75 -3.22 -10.29
N ILE A 33 -14.50 -2.66 -11.25
CA ILE A 33 -14.87 -1.25 -11.23
C ILE A 33 -16.34 -1.13 -10.79
N ALA A 34 -16.54 -0.94 -9.49
CA ALA A 34 -17.81 -0.47 -8.94
C ALA A 34 -17.82 1.07 -8.88
N SER A 35 -16.99 1.67 -8.02
CA SER A 35 -16.75 3.12 -7.95
C SER A 35 -15.43 3.54 -8.62
N GLY A 36 -14.46 2.62 -8.71
CA GLY A 36 -13.10 2.90 -9.18
C GLY A 36 -12.12 3.31 -8.07
N ASP A 37 -12.59 3.47 -6.83
CA ASP A 37 -11.74 3.97 -5.74
C ASP A 37 -10.57 3.03 -5.42
N LEU A 38 -10.80 1.71 -5.46
CA LEU A 38 -9.73 0.73 -5.27
C LEU A 38 -8.64 0.85 -6.34
N LYS A 39 -9.05 0.97 -7.61
CA LYS A 39 -8.14 1.17 -8.75
C LYS A 39 -7.33 2.47 -8.59
N ASN A 40 -7.98 3.53 -8.12
CA ASN A 40 -7.36 4.83 -7.89
C ASN A 40 -6.43 4.84 -6.67
N SER A 41 -6.63 3.95 -5.71
CA SER A 41 -5.79 3.81 -4.52
C SER A 41 -4.45 3.12 -4.77
N ILE A 42 -4.28 2.47 -5.92
CA ILE A 42 -3.04 1.76 -6.25
C ILE A 42 -1.93 2.79 -6.55
N ALA A 43 -0.95 2.84 -5.66
CA ALA A 43 0.14 3.80 -5.65
C ALA A 43 1.52 3.12 -5.73
N LEU A 44 2.42 3.77 -6.45
CA LEU A 44 3.82 3.38 -6.59
C LEU A 44 4.68 4.12 -5.58
N MET A 45 5.55 3.39 -4.89
CA MET A 45 6.49 3.95 -3.93
C MET A 45 7.94 3.72 -4.38
N PRO A 46 8.67 4.82 -4.64
CA PRO A 46 10.09 4.74 -4.96
C PRO A 46 10.93 4.15 -3.82
N PRO A 47 12.14 3.66 -4.13
CA PRO A 47 13.11 3.27 -3.11
C PRO A 47 13.39 4.41 -2.13
N GLY A 48 13.42 4.08 -0.83
CA GLY A 48 13.66 5.05 0.24
C GLY A 48 12.45 5.92 0.64
N GLN A 49 11.31 5.78 -0.03
CA GLN A 49 10.09 6.50 0.32
C GLN A 49 9.24 5.71 1.33
N SER A 50 8.41 6.42 2.10
CA SER A 50 7.44 5.79 3.00
C SER A 50 6.14 5.49 2.27
N THR A 51 5.49 4.38 2.61
CA THR A 51 4.18 4.05 2.03
C THR A 51 3.13 5.10 2.37
N PRO A 52 2.06 5.26 1.56
CA PRO A 52 1.01 6.22 1.87
C PRO A 52 0.30 5.86 3.17
N ALA A 53 -0.15 6.86 3.92
CA ALA A 53 -1.08 6.61 5.02
C ALA A 53 -2.29 5.83 4.49
N TYR A 54 -2.84 4.94 5.31
CA TYR A 54 -4.01 4.15 4.95
C TYR A 54 -3.82 3.10 3.84
N SER A 55 -2.63 3.01 3.23
CA SER A 55 -2.23 1.87 2.39
C SER A 55 -1.93 0.62 3.23
N THR A 56 -1.74 -0.55 2.62
CA THR A 56 -1.03 -1.69 3.24
C THR A 56 0.47 -1.50 2.99
N PRO A 57 1.36 -1.29 4.00
CA PRO A 57 1.32 -1.66 5.43
C PRO A 57 1.12 -0.48 6.42
N GLY A 58 0.20 0.43 6.14
CA GLY A 58 -0.32 1.42 7.08
C GLY A 58 0.45 2.74 7.12
N GLY A 59 1.20 3.07 6.07
CA GLY A 59 1.99 4.31 5.98
C GLY A 59 3.22 4.36 6.88
N ARG A 60 3.56 3.25 7.55
CA ARG A 60 4.70 3.13 8.47
C ARG A 60 5.87 2.34 7.90
N PHE A 61 5.71 1.83 6.68
CA PHE A 61 6.72 1.04 6.02
C PHE A 61 7.60 1.95 5.16
N ALA A 62 8.90 1.96 5.45
CA ALA A 62 9.90 2.59 4.59
C ALA A 62 10.37 1.57 3.55
N VAL A 63 10.22 1.92 2.26
CA VAL A 63 10.67 1.07 1.17
C VAL A 63 12.20 1.02 1.14
N PRO A 64 12.82 -0.19 1.14
CA PRO A 64 14.29 -0.30 1.08
C PRO A 64 14.89 0.37 -0.16
N GLU A 65 16.18 0.77 -0.07
CA GLU A 65 16.89 1.54 -1.11
C GLU A 65 17.00 0.84 -2.48
N LEU A 66 16.86 -0.49 -2.54
CA LEU A 66 16.93 -1.29 -3.77
C LEU A 66 15.60 -1.99 -4.07
N THR A 67 14.50 -1.37 -3.67
CA THR A 67 13.16 -1.93 -3.80
C THR A 67 12.22 -0.82 -4.24
N ALA A 68 11.29 -1.14 -5.14
CA ALA A 68 10.09 -0.32 -5.36
C ALA A 68 8.90 -1.10 -4.80
N ALA A 69 7.95 -0.40 -4.20
CA ALA A 69 6.74 -1.03 -3.67
C ALA A 69 5.51 -0.58 -4.45
N VAL A 70 4.58 -1.50 -4.63
CA VAL A 70 3.22 -1.20 -5.09
C VAL A 70 2.32 -1.40 -3.89
N THR A 71 1.51 -0.38 -3.59
CA THR A 71 0.60 -0.39 -2.45
C THR A 71 -0.82 -0.12 -2.93
N ALA A 72 -1.80 -0.63 -2.20
CA ALA A 72 -3.20 -0.28 -2.35
C ALA A 72 -3.72 0.24 -1.02
N GLY A 73 -4.72 1.11 -1.08
CA GLY A 73 -5.30 1.74 0.10
C GLY A 73 -4.96 3.23 0.21
N ASN A 74 -5.98 4.01 0.57
CA ASN A 74 -5.94 5.43 0.85
C ASN A 74 -7.07 5.73 1.87
N ALA A 75 -7.38 7.00 2.13
CA ALA A 75 -8.43 7.36 3.08
C ALA A 75 -9.83 6.83 2.66
N ASP A 76 -10.09 6.74 1.36
CA ASP A 76 -11.40 6.36 0.80
C ASP A 76 -11.62 4.84 0.78
N VAL A 77 -10.54 4.06 0.67
CA VAL A 77 -10.59 2.58 0.62
C VAL A 77 -9.79 1.92 1.74
N ARG A 78 -9.65 2.58 2.89
CA ARG A 78 -9.08 1.98 4.11
C ARG A 78 -9.99 0.87 4.64
N TYR A 79 -11.28 0.93 4.36
CA TYR A 79 -12.31 0.12 5.02
C TYR A 79 -12.26 -1.41 4.74
N PRO A 80 -11.91 -1.91 3.54
CA PRO A 80 -11.99 -3.34 3.20
C PRO A 80 -11.29 -4.27 4.18
N HIS A 81 -10.03 -4.00 4.54
CA HIS A 81 -9.27 -4.85 5.46
C HIS A 81 -9.77 -4.76 6.91
N LEU A 82 -10.28 -3.59 7.31
CA LEU A 82 -10.90 -3.41 8.64
C LEU A 82 -12.21 -4.19 8.74
N VAL A 83 -12.94 -4.33 7.62
CA VAL A 83 -14.14 -5.15 7.53
C VAL A 83 -13.79 -6.64 7.51
N GLU A 84 -12.87 -7.03 6.64
CA GLU A 84 -12.49 -8.44 6.42
C GLU A 84 -11.92 -9.10 7.68
N PHE A 85 -11.03 -8.40 8.38
CA PHE A 85 -10.36 -8.93 9.57
C PHE A 85 -10.93 -8.44 10.89
N GLY A 86 -11.88 -7.50 10.83
CA GLY A 86 -12.40 -6.82 12.00
C GLY A 86 -11.36 -5.92 12.66
N GLU A 87 -11.81 -5.17 13.65
CA GLU A 87 -10.95 -4.39 14.53
C GLU A 87 -11.33 -4.62 15.98
N ARG A 88 -10.33 -4.62 16.85
CA ARG A 88 -10.55 -4.71 18.30
C ARG A 88 -11.02 -3.37 18.85
N GLY A 89 -11.74 -3.42 19.97
CA GLY A 89 -12.10 -2.22 20.70
C GLY A 89 -10.87 -1.40 21.07
N HIS A 90 -10.93 -0.10 20.79
CA HIS A 90 -9.82 0.84 20.93
C HIS A 90 -10.33 2.25 21.20
N VAL A 91 -9.45 3.12 21.70
CA VAL A 91 -9.80 4.53 21.93
C VAL A 91 -9.54 5.33 20.66
N ILE A 92 -10.55 6.05 20.18
CA ILE A 92 -10.45 6.97 19.03
C ILE A 92 -11.26 8.23 19.33
N GLY A 93 -10.72 9.41 18.98
CA GLY A 93 -11.42 10.68 19.17
C GLY A 93 -11.78 11.03 20.62
N GLY A 94 -11.10 10.44 21.62
CA GLY A 94 -11.39 10.65 23.04
C GLY A 94 -12.51 9.76 23.61
N GLY A 95 -13.06 8.83 22.82
CA GLY A 95 -14.06 7.85 23.24
C GLY A 95 -13.62 6.41 23.01
N TRP A 96 -14.29 5.47 23.69
CA TRP A 96 -14.08 4.04 23.48
C TRP A 96 -14.92 3.56 22.29
N HIS A 97 -14.27 2.99 21.27
CA HIS A 97 -14.90 2.29 20.17
C HIS A 97 -14.93 0.78 20.49
N PRO A 98 -16.08 0.09 20.36
CA PRO A 98 -16.17 -1.35 20.64
C PRO A 98 -15.39 -2.22 19.63
N GLY A 99 -14.97 -1.63 18.51
CA GLY A 99 -14.42 -2.36 17.37
C GLY A 99 -15.53 -2.87 16.46
N ALA A 100 -15.15 -3.71 15.51
CA ALA A 100 -16.05 -4.33 14.55
C ALA A 100 -15.64 -5.79 14.37
N PRO A 101 -16.59 -6.75 14.41
CA PRO A 101 -16.27 -8.15 14.13
C PRO A 101 -15.85 -8.31 12.66
N ALA A 102 -14.94 -9.26 12.42
CA ALA A 102 -14.55 -9.68 11.09
C ALA A 102 -15.78 -10.18 10.32
N GLN A 103 -15.97 -9.71 9.10
CA GLN A 103 -16.98 -10.23 8.18
C GLN A 103 -16.38 -10.36 6.78
N PRO A 104 -16.73 -11.43 6.03
CA PRO A 104 -16.22 -11.60 4.68
C PRO A 104 -16.48 -10.36 3.81
N TYR A 105 -15.41 -9.77 3.27
CA TYR A 105 -15.50 -8.65 2.35
C TYR A 105 -15.27 -9.17 0.93
N PHE A 106 -16.36 -9.38 0.19
CA PHE A 106 -16.32 -9.85 -1.19
C PHE A 106 -16.44 -8.66 -2.14
N TRP A 107 -15.50 -8.56 -3.08
CA TRP A 107 -15.50 -7.62 -4.21
C TRP A 107 -16.06 -8.27 -5.48
#